data_AF-A0A935B7S2-F1
#
_entry.id   AF-A0A935B7S2-F1
#
_cell.length_a   1.000
_cell.length_b   1.000
_cell.length_c   1.000
_cell.angle_alpha   90.00
_cell.angle_beta   90.00
_cell.angle_gamma   90.00
#
_symmetry.space_group_name_H-M   'P 1'
#
loop_
_entity.id
_entity.type
_entity.pdbx_description
1 polymer ?
#
loop_
_entity_poly.entity_id
_entity_poly.type
_entity_poly.pdbx_seq_one_letter_code
_entity_poly.pdbx_strand_id
1 'polypeptide(L)'
;MRPTVAGDARSGKRLYYQHCASCHGANARGNALLHAPDLTRLNDWYIVTAFRKYQSGLRGADPTAVWASQMHLATRTLPADFPVHDIARFIVALTGATGRD
;
A
#
# COMPACT_ATOMS: atom_id res chain seq x y z
N MET A 1 -8.64 -11.31 4.49
CA MET A 1 -9.35 -11.22 3.20
C MET A 1 -8.91 -12.36 2.28
N ARG A 2 -9.73 -12.76 1.30
CA ARG A 2 -9.31 -13.77 0.31
C ARG A 2 -8.39 -13.12 -0.73
N PRO A 3 -7.20 -13.66 -1.01
CA PRO A 3 -6.33 -13.14 -2.07
C PRO A 3 -7.03 -13.19 -3.44
N THR A 4 -6.90 -12.13 -4.22
CA THR A 4 -7.38 -12.00 -5.59
C THR A 4 -6.28 -11.60 -6.58
N VAL A 5 -5.12 -11.18 -6.09
CA VAL A 5 -3.95 -10.80 -6.91
C VAL A 5 -2.82 -11.81 -6.72
N ALA A 6 -2.15 -12.18 -7.82
CA ALA A 6 -0.95 -13.02 -7.80
C ALA A 6 0.30 -12.17 -7.49
N GLY A 7 1.17 -12.67 -6.61
CA GLY A 7 2.44 -12.01 -6.24
C GLY A 7 3.22 -12.81 -5.20
N ASP A 8 4.47 -12.41 -4.93
CA ASP A 8 5.34 -13.03 -3.92
C ASP A 8 5.34 -12.22 -2.61
N ALA A 9 4.78 -12.80 -1.54
CA ALA A 9 4.74 -12.17 -0.23
C ALA A 9 6.13 -11.91 0.38
N ARG A 10 7.16 -12.70 0.04
CA ARG A 10 8.53 -12.50 0.55
C ARG A 10 9.18 -11.28 -0.10
N SER A 11 9.10 -11.19 -1.42
CA SER A 11 9.48 -9.98 -2.16
C SER A 11 8.71 -8.76 -1.65
N GLY A 12 7.39 -8.91 -1.50
CA GLY A 12 6.47 -7.88 -1.02
C GLY A 12 6.82 -7.35 0.36
N LYS A 13 7.20 -8.23 1.29
CA LYS A 13 7.69 -7.84 2.62
C LYS A 13 8.88 -6.89 2.51
N ARG A 14 9.91 -7.27 1.75
CA ARG A 14 11.13 -6.44 1.59
C ARG A 14 10.80 -5.05 1.05
N LEU A 15 10.03 -5.01 -0.05
CA LEU A 15 9.65 -3.77 -0.72
C LEU A 15 8.77 -2.88 0.17
N TYR A 16 7.83 -3.49 0.90
CA TYR A 16 6.97 -2.77 1.83
C TYR A 16 7.76 -2.06 2.93
N TYR A 17 8.73 -2.74 3.54
CA TYR A 17 9.59 -2.12 4.55
C TYR A 17 10.49 -1.02 3.97
N GLN A 18 10.93 -1.17 2.72
CA GLN A 18 11.78 -0.16 2.06
C GLN A 18 11.02 1.11 1.68
N HIS A 19 9.76 1.01 1.28
CA HIS A 19 9.05 2.12 0.63
C HIS A 19 7.76 2.57 1.32
N CYS A 20 7.16 1.74 2.17
CA CYS A 20 5.79 1.98 2.65
C CYS A 20 5.68 2.04 4.18
N ALA A 21 6.50 1.27 4.89
CA ALA A 21 6.36 1.06 6.34
C ALA A 21 6.60 2.31 7.19
N SER A 22 7.39 3.27 6.70
CA SER A 22 7.62 4.55 7.40
C SER A 22 6.33 5.36 7.60
N CYS A 23 5.39 5.26 6.65
CA CYS A 23 4.09 5.92 6.74
C CYS A 23 2.98 4.97 7.24
N HIS A 24 2.93 3.74 6.72
CA HIS A 24 1.83 2.80 7.00
C HIS A 24 2.08 1.87 8.20
N GLY A 25 3.23 2.01 8.85
CA GLY A 25 3.65 1.20 10.00
C GLY A 25 4.15 -0.19 9.61
N ALA A 26 4.95 -0.81 10.48
CA ALA A 26 5.53 -2.14 10.22
C ALA A 26 4.50 -3.25 9.96
N ASN A 27 3.28 -3.10 10.50
CA ASN A 27 2.19 -4.06 10.37
C ASN A 27 1.08 -3.60 9.42
N ALA A 28 1.32 -2.55 8.62
CA ALA A 28 0.36 -2.00 7.67
C ALA A 28 -0.96 -1.47 8.25
N ARG A 29 -0.99 -1.20 9.56
CA ARG A 29 -2.16 -0.68 10.28
C ARG A 29 -2.34 0.84 10.18
N GLY A 30 -1.48 1.50 9.43
CA GLY A 30 -1.53 2.94 9.24
C GLY A 30 -0.84 3.72 10.36
N ASN A 31 -0.88 5.04 10.23
CA ASN A 31 -0.36 5.98 11.21
C ASN A 31 -1.25 7.22 11.19
N ALA A 32 -1.98 7.45 12.28
CA ALA A 32 -2.93 8.56 12.39
C ALA A 32 -2.26 9.93 12.29
N LEU A 33 -1.03 10.08 12.82
CA LEU A 33 -0.28 11.35 12.75
C LEU A 33 0.12 11.72 11.32
N LEU A 34 0.25 10.72 10.45
CA LEU A 34 0.58 10.90 9.04
C LEU A 34 -0.66 10.80 8.13
N HIS A 35 -1.86 10.68 8.70
CA HIS A 35 -3.09 10.38 7.96
C HIS A 35 -2.98 9.15 7.04
N ALA A 36 -2.07 8.22 7.36
CA ALA A 36 -1.85 7.01 6.59
C ALA A 36 -2.89 5.96 6.99
N PRO A 37 -3.72 5.46 6.06
CA PRO A 37 -4.78 4.51 6.37
C PRO A 37 -4.23 3.13 6.74
N ASP A 38 -5.06 2.37 7.46
CA ASP A 38 -4.90 0.95 7.69
C ASP A 38 -5.12 0.18 6.38
N LEU A 39 -4.03 -0.37 5.84
CA LEU A 39 -4.05 -1.14 4.60
C LEU A 39 -4.53 -2.58 4.83
N THR A 40 -4.51 -3.09 6.06
CA THR A 40 -4.96 -4.45 6.39
C THR A 40 -6.48 -4.60 6.26
N ARG A 41 -7.21 -3.48 6.23
CA ARG A 41 -8.66 -3.41 6.01
C ARG A 41 -9.07 -3.28 4.55
N LEU A 42 -8.12 -3.35 3.62
CA LEU A 42 -8.34 -3.18 2.19
C LEU A 42 -8.10 -4.49 1.44
N ASN A 43 -8.95 -4.78 0.45
CA ASN A 43 -8.72 -5.90 -0.45
C ASN A 43 -7.46 -5.66 -1.31
N ASP A 44 -6.73 -6.71 -1.65
CA ASP A 44 -5.50 -6.63 -2.44
C ASP A 44 -5.70 -5.98 -3.81
N TRP A 45 -6.76 -6.33 -4.55
CA TRP A 45 -7.06 -5.67 -5.83
C TRP A 45 -7.22 -4.15 -5.68
N TYR A 46 -7.77 -3.70 -4.55
CA TYR A 46 -7.99 -2.29 -4.29
C TYR A 46 -6.68 -1.59 -3.91
N ILE A 47 -5.80 -2.25 -3.14
CA ILE A 47 -4.46 -1.74 -2.84
C ILE A 47 -3.70 -1.49 -4.14
N VAL A 48 -3.70 -2.47 -5.05
CA VAL A 48 -3.07 -2.37 -6.37
C VAL A 48 -3.67 -1.22 -7.18
N THR A 49 -5.00 -1.20 -7.30
CA THR A 49 -5.71 -0.18 -8.08
C THR A 49 -5.46 1.22 -7.52
N ALA A 50 -5.53 1.39 -6.21
CA ALA A 50 -5.29 2.66 -5.53
C ALA A 50 -3.85 3.13 -5.74
N PHE A 51 -2.86 2.25 -5.58
CA PHE A 51 -1.47 2.57 -5.83
C PHE A 51 -1.25 3.06 -7.27
N ARG A 52 -1.80 2.35 -8.27
CA ARG A 52 -1.66 2.76 -9.67
C ARG A 52 -2.34 4.09 -9.97
N LYS A 53 -3.51 4.35 -9.37
CA LYS A 53 -4.19 5.65 -9.49
C LYS A 53 -3.39 6.79 -8.84
N TYR A 54 -2.75 6.52 -7.70
CA TYR A 54 -1.82 7.48 -7.09
C TYR A 54 -0.61 7.72 -7.98
N GLN A 55 0.01 6.65 -8.50
CA GLN A 55 1.20 6.77 -9.34
C GLN A 55 0.91 7.56 -10.63
N SER A 56 -0.24 7.33 -11.25
CA SER A 56 -0.65 8.02 -12.49
C SER A 56 -1.22 9.43 -12.27
N GLY A 57 -1.41 9.86 -11.02
CA GLY A 57 -2.06 11.13 -10.69
C GLY A 57 -3.59 11.15 -10.82
N LEU A 58 -4.23 10.04 -11.19
CA LEU A 58 -5.70 9.91 -11.15
C LEU A 58 -6.25 10.06 -9.72
N ARG A 59 -5.40 9.88 -8.72
CA ARG A 59 -5.67 10.16 -7.31
C ARG A 59 -4.50 10.95 -6.72
N GLY A 60 -4.77 12.02 -5.99
CA GLY A 60 -3.73 12.78 -5.28
C GLY A 60 -2.89 13.73 -6.15
N ALA A 61 -3.27 14.03 -7.39
CA ALA A 61 -2.60 15.09 -8.15
C ALA A 61 -2.96 16.51 -7.69
N ASP A 62 -4.11 16.68 -7.02
CA ASP A 62 -4.53 17.97 -6.48
C ASP A 62 -3.66 18.35 -5.27
N PRO A 63 -2.85 19.42 -5.36
CA PRO A 63 -1.95 19.85 -4.28
C PRO A 63 -2.71 20.36 -3.04
N THR A 64 -3.98 20.75 -3.18
CA THR A 64 -4.82 21.18 -2.04
C THR A 64 -5.30 20.00 -1.20
N ALA A 65 -5.34 18.79 -1.78
CA ALA A 65 -5.61 17.54 -1.08
C ALA A 65 -4.32 16.97 -0.46
N VAL A 66 -3.73 17.70 0.51
CA VAL A 66 -2.39 17.46 1.07
C VAL A 66 -2.10 15.98 1.38
N TRP A 67 -3.03 15.30 2.06
CA TRP A 67 -2.87 13.87 2.43
C TRP A 67 -2.90 12.92 1.24
N ALA A 68 -3.73 13.21 0.24
CA ALA A 68 -3.76 12.44 -0.99
C ALA A 68 -2.51 12.72 -1.86
N SER A 69 -2.05 13.96 -1.87
CA SER A 69 -0.84 14.38 -2.58
C SER A 69 0.42 13.68 -2.09
N GLN A 70 0.52 13.38 -0.78
CA GLN A 70 1.63 12.62 -0.23
C GLN A 70 1.80 11.25 -0.90
N MET A 71 0.73 10.49 -1.08
CA MET A 71 0.82 9.18 -1.75
C MET A 71 1.09 9.30 -3.24
N HIS A 72 0.58 10.34 -3.91
CA HIS A 72 0.97 10.60 -5.30
C HIS A 72 2.48 10.92 -5.42
N LEU A 73 3.02 11.77 -4.52
CA LEU A 73 4.46 12.06 -4.42
C LEU A 73 5.28 10.80 -4.14
N ALA A 74 4.87 9.99 -3.16
CA ALA A 74 5.60 8.79 -2.76
C ALA A 74 5.61 7.69 -3.85
N THR A 75 4.52 7.57 -4.62
CA THR A 75 4.41 6.51 -5.64
C THR A 75 5.06 6.89 -6.97
N ARG A 76 5.12 8.17 -7.32
CA ARG A 76 5.70 8.61 -8.60
C ARG A 76 7.23 8.56 -8.66
N THR A 77 7.90 8.46 -7.52
CA THR A 77 9.36 8.25 -7.46
C THR A 77 9.75 6.79 -7.69
N LEU A 78 8.77 5.89 -7.68
CA LEU A 78 8.97 4.47 -7.95
C LEU A 78 8.82 4.20 -9.46
N PRO A 79 9.53 3.19 -10.00
CA PRO A 79 9.40 2.79 -11.40
C PRO A 79 7.95 2.47 -11.79
N ALA A 80 7.60 2.69 -13.06
CA ALA A 80 6.26 2.40 -13.57
C ALA A 80 5.89 0.91 -13.42
N ASP A 81 6.87 0.01 -13.54
CA ASP A 81 6.75 -1.43 -13.38
C ASP A 81 6.92 -1.91 -11.93
N PHE A 82 6.93 -1.01 -10.94
CA PHE A 82 7.08 -1.36 -9.52
C PHE A 82 6.11 -2.49 -9.11
N PRO A 83 6.59 -3.57 -8.46
CA PRO A 83 5.81 -4.79 -8.25
C PRO A 83 4.85 -4.69 -7.06
N VAL A 84 3.86 -3.80 -7.15
CA VAL A 84 2.86 -3.57 -6.09
C VAL A 84 2.01 -4.81 -5.77
N HIS A 85 1.89 -5.75 -6.70
CA HIS A 85 1.18 -7.01 -6.47
C HIS A 85 1.82 -7.83 -5.33
N ASP A 86 3.15 -7.86 -5.26
CA ASP A 86 3.90 -8.53 -4.20
C ASP A 86 3.59 -7.91 -2.83
N ILE A 87 3.55 -6.57 -2.78
CA ILE A 87 3.23 -5.82 -1.57
C ILE A 87 1.79 -6.08 -1.12
N ALA A 88 0.83 -6.04 -2.06
CA ALA A 88 -0.56 -6.36 -1.76
C ALA A 88 -0.71 -7.78 -1.20
N ARG A 89 0.06 -8.74 -1.77
CA ARG A 89 0.08 -10.13 -1.29
C ARG A 89 0.66 -10.26 0.12
N PHE A 90 1.69 -9.50 0.44
CA PHE A 90 2.27 -9.42 1.78
C PHE A 90 1.25 -8.85 2.79
N ILE A 91 0.59 -7.74 2.45
CA ILE A 91 -0.40 -7.10 3.35
C ILE A 91 -1.56 -8.06 3.66
N VAL A 92 -2.07 -8.79 2.66
CA VAL A 92 -3.09 -9.82 2.90
C VAL A 92 -2.56 -10.93 3.81
N ALA A 93 -1.29 -11.33 3.68
CA ALA A 93 -0.70 -12.34 4.56
C ALA A 93 -0.63 -11.87 6.03
N LEU A 94 -0.42 -10.58 6.29
CA LEU A 94 -0.47 -10.03 7.66
C LEU A 94 -1.84 -10.23 8.30
N THR A 95 -2.93 -10.08 7.54
CA THR A 95 -4.32 -10.29 8.03
C THR A 95 -4.62 -11.74 8.40
N GLY A 96 -3.86 -12.70 7.88
CA GLY A 96 -3.98 -14.11 8.27
C GLY A 96 -3.11 -14.47 9.48
N ALA A 97 -2.05 -13.71 9.73
CA ALA A 97 -1.11 -13.94 10.84
C ALA A 97 -1.56 -13.27 12.14
N THR A 98 -2.29 -12.15 12.06
CA THR A 98 -2.96 -11.54 13.20
C THR A 98 -4.38 -12.10 13.26
N GLY A 99 -4.66 -12.91 14.27
CA GLY A 99 -5.93 -13.61 14.48
C GLY A 99 -7.16 -12.77 14.15
N ARG A 100 -8.11 -13.44 13.49
CA ARG A 100 -9.53 -13.15 13.68
C ARG A 100 -9.92 -13.86 14.97
N ASP A 101 -9.75 -13.17 16.09
CA ASP A 101 -10.44 -13.35 17.35
C ASP A 101 -11.40 -12.17 17.55
#